data_AF-A0A958K5S7-F1
#
_entry.id   AF-A0A958K5S7-F1
#
_cell.length_a   1.000
_cell.length_b   1.000
_cell.length_c   1.000
_cell.angle_alpha   90.00
_cell.angle_beta   90.00
_cell.angle_gamma   90.00
#
_symmetry.space_group_name_H-M   'P 1'
#
loop_
_entity.id
_entity.type
_entity.pdbx_description
1 polymer ?
#
loop_
_entity_poly.entity_id
_entity_poly.type
_entity_poly.pdbx_seq_one_letter_code
_entity_poly.pdbx_strand_id
1 'polypeptide(L)' 'YIGKFEQLKAHFQIVTNRIGLGSLALPHVFRTAKEAFQKYYSKRTQAVVNRAYQEDIDRFGYTFE' A
#
# COMPACT_ATOMS: atom_id res chain seq x y z
N TYR A 1 13.00 -5.55 5.18
CA TYR A 1 11.91 -4.77 5.79
C TYR A 1 10.87 -4.55 4.72
N ILE A 2 9.61 -4.88 4.99
CA ILE A 2 8.51 -4.73 4.04
C ILE A 2 7.56 -3.69 4.65
N GLY A 3 7.41 -2.56 3.98
CA GLY A 3 6.53 -1.48 4.41
C GLY A 3 5.22 -1.47 3.63
N LYS A 4 4.14 -1.09 4.29
CA LYS A 4 2.81 -0.93 3.68
C LYS A 4 2.58 0.51 3.27
N PHE A 5 2.04 0.72 2.07
CA PHE A 5 1.85 2.07 1.53
C PHE A 5 0.74 2.83 2.27
N GLU A 6 -0.22 2.10 2.82
CA GLU A 6 -1.28 2.59 3.70
C GLU A 6 -0.72 3.28 4.95
N GLN A 7 0.50 2.91 5.34
CA GLN A 7 1.23 3.45 6.48
C GLN A 7 2.53 4.15 6.05
N LEU A 8 2.60 4.64 4.80
CA LEU A 8 3.82 5.13 4.16
C LEU A 8 4.63 6.09 5.03
N LYS A 9 3.97 7.04 5.71
CA LYS A 9 4.65 8.02 6.59
C LYS A 9 5.39 7.34 7.74
N ALA A 10 4.75 6.38 8.42
CA ALA A 10 5.36 5.65 9.52
C ALA A 10 6.49 4.75 9.01
N HIS A 11 6.26 4.04 7.89
CA HIS A 11 7.29 3.18 7.31
C HIS A 11 8.49 3.97 6.80
N PHE A 12 8.28 5.17 6.28
CA PHE A 12 9.35 6.09 5.87
C PHE A 12 10.24 6.47 7.04
N GLN A 13 9.67 6.84 8.19
CA GLN A 13 10.44 7.17 9.40
C GLN A 13 11.30 5.99 9.88
N ILE A 14 10.77 4.77 9.83
CA ILE A 14 11.53 3.57 10.19
C ILE A 14 12.75 3.41 9.27
N VAL A 15 12.57 3.61 7.96
CA VAL A 15 13.65 3.51 6.98
C VAL A 15 14.69 4.61 7.20
N THR A 16 14.28 5.88 7.32
CA THR A 16 15.19 7.02 7.46
C THR A 16 16.02 6.93 8.75
N ASN A 17 15.42 6.45 9.84
CA ASN A 17 16.13 6.16 11.08
C ASN A 17 17.14 5.01 10.88
N ARG A 18 16.76 3.94 10.18
CA ARG A 18 17.63 2.77 9.96
C ARG A 18 18.86 3.08 9.08
N ILE A 19 18.75 4.02 8.15
CA ILE A 19 19.85 4.42 7.25
C ILE A 19 20.66 5.62 7.77
N GLY A 20 20.41 6.07 9.00
CA GLY A 20 21.19 7.14 9.64
C GLY A 20 20.83 8.56 9.20
N LEU A 21 19.72 8.75 8.49
CA LEU A 21 19.21 10.08 8.12
C LEU A 21 18.32 10.72 9.20
N GLY A 22 17.96 9.96 10.23
CA GLY A 22 17.10 10.42 11.32
C GLY A 22 15.64 10.62 10.91
N SER A 23 14.91 11.46 11.64
CA SER A 23 13.49 11.71 11.40
C SER A 23 13.29 12.78 10.33
N LEU A 24 13.16 12.36 9.07
CA LEU A 24 12.78 13.22 7.96
C LEU A 24 11.26 13.29 7.79
N ALA A 25 10.75 14.45 7.41
CA ALA A 25 9.36 14.61 7.00
C ALA A 25 9.19 14.20 5.53
N LEU A 26 8.17 13.39 5.23
CA LEU A 26 7.80 13.07 3.86
C LEU A 26 6.80 14.11 3.33
N PRO A 27 7.20 15.03 2.42
CA PRO A 27 6.29 16.02 1.88
C PRO A 27 5.28 15.38 0.92
N HIS A 28 4.00 15.73 1.04
CA HIS A 28 2.93 15.21 0.20
C HIS A 28 2.60 16.18 -0.94
N VAL A 29 3.55 16.36 -1.87
CA VAL A 29 3.51 17.39 -2.93
C VAL A 29 2.47 17.07 -4.01
N PHE A 30 2.31 15.79 -4.37
CA PHE A 30 1.45 15.35 -5.47
C PHE A 30 0.16 14.69 -4.98
N ARG A 31 -0.57 15.34 -4.08
CA ARG A 31 -1.83 14.79 -3.56
C ARG A 31 -2.93 14.89 -4.61
N THR A 32 -3.31 13.75 -5.19
CA THR A 32 -4.53 13.62 -6.00
C THR A 32 -5.68 13.13 -5.13
N ALA A 33 -6.88 13.72 -5.27
CA ALA A 33 -8.08 13.16 -4.69
C ALA A 33 -8.42 11.85 -5.42
N LYS A 34 -8.36 10.73 -4.71
CA LYS A 34 -8.71 9.40 -5.22
C LYS A 34 -9.66 8.73 -4.25
N GLU A 35 -10.59 7.97 -4.79
CA GLU A 35 -11.44 7.13 -3.96
C GLU A 35 -10.67 5.89 -3.50
N ALA A 36 -11.21 5.19 -2.50
CA ALA A 36 -10.72 3.88 -2.09
C ALA A 36 -10.65 2.96 -3.31
N PHE A 37 -9.51 2.31 -3.54
CA PHE A 37 -9.25 1.60 -4.78
C PHE A 37 -10.27 0.48 -5.06
N GLN A 38 -10.83 -0.09 -4.00
CA GLN A 38 -11.84 -1.14 -4.03
C GLN A 38 -13.07 -0.73 -4.85
N LYS A 39 -13.42 0.56 -4.84
CA LYS A 39 -14.57 1.08 -5.60
C LYS A 39 -14.39 1.04 -7.12
N TYR A 40 -13.15 0.94 -7.60
CA TYR A 40 -12.87 0.76 -9.02
C TYR A 40 -13.07 -0.68 -9.50
N TYR A 41 -13.30 -1.62 -8.57
CA TYR A 41 -13.49 -3.03 -8.90
C TYR A 41 -14.94 -3.47 -8.69
N SER A 42 -15.49 -4.10 -9.72
CA SER A 42 -16.73 -4.88 -9.61
C SER A 42 -16.43 -6.25 -9.01
N LYS A 43 -17.44 -6.96 -8.49
CA LYS A 43 -17.29 -8.35 -8.04
C LYS A 43 -16.64 -9.26 -9.08
N ARG A 44 -16.98 -9.05 -10.36
CA ARG A 44 -16.38 -9.79 -11.48
C ARG A 44 -14.88 -9.52 -11.60
N THR A 45 -14.46 -8.25 -11.55
CA THR A 45 -13.05 -7.90 -11.71
C THR A 45 -12.23 -8.27 -10.47
N GLN A 46 -12.81 -8.19 -9.27
CA GLN A 46 -12.19 -8.72 -8.03
C GLN A 46 -11.91 -10.22 -8.15
N ALA A 47 -12.86 -11.02 -8.66
CA ALA A 47 -12.65 -12.47 -8.84
C ALA A 47 -11.51 -12.79 -9.83
N VAL A 48 -11.39 -12.00 -10.91
CA VAL A 48 -10.27 -12.14 -11.86
C VAL A 48 -8.94 -11.83 -11.18
N VAL A 49 -8.86 -10.75 -10.41
CA VAL A 49 -7.65 -10.35 -9.70
C VAL A 49 -7.28 -11.37 -8.61
N ASN A 50 -8.25 -11.83 -7.80
CA ASN A 50 -8.03 -12.87 -6.79
C ASN A 50 -7.44 -14.13 -7.41
N ARG A 51 -7.98 -14.59 -8.54
CA ARG A 51 -7.45 -15.77 -9.23
C ARG A 51 -6.04 -15.54 -9.77
N ALA A 52 -5.79 -14.38 -10.38
CA ALA A 52 -4.52 -14.09 -11.05
C ALA A 52 -3.36 -13.85 -10.05
N TYR A 53 -3.66 -13.27 -8.89
CA TYR A 53 -2.68 -12.85 -7.90
C TYR A 53 -2.86 -13.55 -6.55
N GLN A 54 -3.46 -14.74 -6.53
CA GLN A 54 -3.78 -15.48 -5.30
C GLN A 54 -2.56 -15.64 -4.39
N GLU A 55 -1.41 -16.04 -4.97
CA GLU A 55 -0.17 -16.24 -4.22
C GLU A 55 0.32 -14.95 -3.54
N ASP A 56 0.29 -13.83 -4.26
CA ASP A 56 0.68 -12.53 -3.71
C ASP A 56 -0.32 -12.05 -2.64
N ILE A 57 -1.61 -12.24 -2.90
CA ILE A 57 -2.68 -11.87 -1.96
C ILE A 57 -2.53 -12.64 -0.65
N ASP A 58 -2.28 -13.94 -0.70
CA ASP A 58 -2.06 -14.78 0.47
C ASP A 58 -0.77 -14.41 1.20
N ARG A 59 0.30 -14.16 0.43
CA ARG A 59 1.63 -13.82 0.98
C ARG A 59 1.67 -12.46 1.66
N PHE A 60 0.91 -11.48 1.15
CA PHE A 60 0.88 -10.11 1.67
C PHE A 60 -0.34 -9.81 2.54
N GLY A 61 -1.32 -10.72 2.59
CA GLY A 61 -2.54 -10.61 3.38
C GLY A 61 -3.46 -9.48 2.89
N TYR A 62 -3.62 -9.34 1.57
CA TYR A 62 -4.51 -8.34 0.99
C TYR A 62 -5.97 -8.81 1.01
N THR A 63 -6.91 -7.90 1.24
CA THR A 63 -8.35 -8.17 1.18
C THR A 63 -9.07 -7.12 0.33
N PHE A 64 -10.00 -7.58 -0.49
CA PHE A 64 -10.97 -6.73 -1.20
C PHE A 64 -12.24 -6.66 -0.33
N GLU A 65 -12.25 -5.86 0.74
CA GLU A 65 -13.49 -5.50 1.45
C GLU A 65 -14.28 -4.42 0.70
#